data_AF-A0A1M5DMM3-F1
#
_entry.id   AF-A0A1M5DMM3-F1
#
_cell.length_a   1.000
_cell.length_b   1.000
_cell.length_c   1.000
_cell.angle_alpha   90.00
_cell.angle_beta   90.00
_cell.angle_gamma   90.00
#
_symmetry.space_group_name_H-M   'P 1'
#
loop_
_entity.id
_entity.type
_entity.pdbx_description
1 polymer ?
#
loop_
_entity_poly.entity_id
_entity_poly.type
_entity_poly.pdbx_seq_one_letter_code
_entity_poly.pdbx_strand_id
1 'polypeptide(L)'
;MAQRKSTPSGKSGRGSGASRPGGKPGTKPAGKTAGRSSSATRTTAPVGRPPARKKPKSIVNQKQTPWGLIATTAAVVVFAAAVIIVVIATRPSDSGSGDTDTASKGGQTVKSSDPYRRAELPAAAAIKGVVYRVQAEHTHTDGTVKYDTTPPTGGKHNQYWADCSGTVYSKAIANENAVHMLEHGAIWVTYNADKVKGAQLTKLKSYVSGVDRIAMSPYPGLDSAISLQAWGYQLKVSSASDPRIAKFISVLKNNKSTTPEYGVSCSNPDFKEKPSTFGHPTDPLS
;
A
#
# COMPACT_ATOMS: atom_id res chain seq x y z
N MET A 1 55.10 -38.82 19.13
CA MET A 1 53.89 -39.57 19.55
C MET A 1 52.80 -39.22 18.54
N ALA A 2 52.46 -40.10 17.59
CA ALA A 2 51.33 -41.06 17.68
C ALA A 2 49.97 -40.33 17.75
N GLN A 3 49.18 -40.21 16.66
CA GLN A 3 48.22 -41.22 16.11
C GLN A 3 47.13 -41.62 17.12
N ARG A 4 45.82 -41.75 16.80
CA ARG A 4 45.06 -42.14 15.58
C ARG A 4 43.77 -41.27 15.47
N LYS A 5 43.06 -41.02 14.35
CA LYS A 5 42.75 -41.68 13.05
C LYS A 5 41.52 -42.62 13.06
N SER A 6 40.35 -42.14 12.61
CA SER A 6 39.23 -42.98 12.11
C SER A 6 38.16 -42.22 11.26
N THR A 7 38.16 -42.48 9.96
CA THR A 7 37.04 -42.42 8.99
C THR A 7 36.84 -43.88 8.47
N PRO A 8 35.78 -44.31 7.70
CA PRO A 8 35.29 -43.65 6.47
C PRO A 8 33.82 -43.93 6.00
N SER A 9 33.51 -43.43 4.78
CA SER A 9 32.54 -43.95 3.78
C SER A 9 31.01 -43.87 4.05
N GLY A 10 30.16 -43.59 3.05
CA GLY A 10 30.41 -43.06 1.69
C GLY A 10 29.51 -43.59 0.57
N LYS A 11 29.49 -42.89 -0.59
CA LYS A 11 28.86 -43.26 -1.89
C LYS A 11 27.31 -43.34 -1.90
N SER A 12 26.60 -43.28 -3.04
CA SER A 12 26.81 -42.63 -4.35
C SER A 12 25.55 -42.80 -5.22
N GLY A 13 25.15 -41.85 -6.08
CA GLY A 13 24.05 -42.07 -7.02
C GLY A 13 23.87 -41.02 -8.12
N ARG A 14 24.06 -41.42 -9.39
CA ARG A 14 23.52 -40.75 -10.58
C ARG A 14 22.26 -41.51 -11.03
N GLY A 15 21.30 -40.83 -11.66
CA GLY A 15 20.17 -41.46 -12.35
C GLY A 15 19.45 -40.49 -13.28
N SER A 16 18.96 -40.95 -14.43
CA SER A 16 18.27 -40.11 -15.42
C SER A 16 17.23 -40.93 -16.21
N GLY A 17 16.12 -40.29 -16.59
CA GLY A 17 15.03 -40.91 -17.35
C GLY A 17 14.06 -41.76 -16.49
N ALA A 18 12.92 -42.24 -17.02
CA ALA A 18 12.22 -41.90 -18.27
C ALA A 18 10.77 -42.45 -18.26
N SER A 19 9.91 -41.87 -19.11
CA SER A 19 8.74 -42.49 -19.79
C SER A 19 7.55 -43.14 -19.01
N ARG A 20 6.37 -43.01 -19.64
CA ARG A 20 5.09 -43.73 -19.33
C ARG A 20 5.16 -45.19 -19.85
N PRO A 21 4.34 -46.17 -19.38
CA PRO A 21 3.00 -46.37 -19.98
C PRO A 21 1.90 -47.11 -19.14
N GLY A 22 0.63 -47.02 -19.59
CA GLY A 22 -0.46 -48.03 -19.38
C GLY A 22 -1.15 -48.14 -18.00
N GLY A 23 -2.38 -48.69 -17.86
CA GLY A 23 -3.48 -48.77 -18.86
C GLY A 23 -4.53 -49.90 -18.72
N LYS A 24 -5.80 -49.56 -18.39
CA LYS A 24 -7.05 -50.36 -18.63
C LYS A 24 -7.17 -51.72 -17.89
N PRO A 25 -8.25 -52.55 -18.02
CA PRO A 25 -9.51 -52.45 -18.80
C PRO A 25 -10.82 -52.49 -17.96
N GLY A 26 -11.99 -52.10 -18.51
CA GLY A 26 -13.03 -53.01 -19.04
C GLY A 26 -14.44 -52.55 -18.55
N THR A 27 -15.60 -52.84 -19.17
CA THR A 27 -15.95 -53.70 -20.32
C THR A 27 -17.18 -53.14 -21.10
N LYS A 28 -17.44 -53.65 -22.31
CA LYS A 28 -18.58 -53.37 -23.24
C LYS A 28 -19.67 -54.50 -23.13
N PRO A 29 -20.77 -54.64 -23.95
CA PRO A 29 -21.12 -54.13 -25.30
C PRO A 29 -22.55 -53.46 -25.43
N ALA A 30 -22.85 -52.62 -26.44
CA ALA A 30 -23.32 -52.86 -27.85
C ALA A 30 -24.82 -53.32 -27.98
N GLY A 31 -25.58 -53.06 -29.06
CA GLY A 31 -25.25 -53.24 -30.49
C GLY A 31 -25.80 -52.23 -31.53
N LYS A 32 -26.09 -52.70 -32.76
CA LYS A 32 -26.24 -51.95 -34.03
C LYS A 32 -27.09 -52.75 -35.07
N THR A 33 -27.37 -52.39 -36.36
CA THR A 33 -27.01 -51.24 -37.25
C THR A 33 -28.01 -51.11 -38.45
N ALA A 34 -28.15 -49.88 -38.99
CA ALA A 34 -28.32 -49.55 -40.44
C ALA A 34 -29.62 -49.93 -41.22
N GLY A 35 -29.71 -49.39 -42.46
CA GLY A 35 -30.80 -49.55 -43.45
C GLY A 35 -31.83 -48.41 -43.42
N ARG A 36 -31.94 -47.42 -44.33
CA ARG A 36 -31.62 -47.19 -45.78
C ARG A 36 -32.68 -47.65 -46.81
N SER A 37 -33.68 -46.77 -47.00
CA SER A 37 -34.40 -46.38 -48.25
C SER A 37 -34.64 -47.38 -49.40
N SER A 38 -35.91 -47.51 -49.88
CA SER A 38 -36.36 -47.06 -51.23
C SER A 38 -37.76 -47.60 -51.67
N SER A 39 -38.44 -46.88 -52.59
CA SER A 39 -39.49 -47.33 -53.58
C SER A 39 -40.74 -48.11 -53.11
N ALA A 40 -41.99 -47.69 -53.41
CA ALA A 40 -42.78 -47.87 -54.67
C ALA A 40 -43.34 -49.32 -54.87
N THR A 41 -44.52 -49.63 -55.45
CA THR A 41 -45.65 -48.85 -56.01
C THR A 41 -46.87 -49.75 -56.34
N ARG A 42 -48.14 -49.23 -56.30
CA ARG A 42 -49.41 -49.81 -56.89
C ARG A 42 -49.90 -51.17 -56.32
N THR A 43 -51.15 -51.68 -56.48
CA THR A 43 -52.54 -51.19 -56.80
C THR A 43 -53.52 -52.16 -56.04
N THR A 44 -54.82 -51.91 -55.78
CA THR A 44 -55.98 -51.81 -56.71
C THR A 44 -57.21 -51.14 -56.06
N ALA A 45 -58.26 -50.85 -56.85
CA ALA A 45 -59.60 -50.36 -56.46
C ALA A 45 -60.67 -51.35 -57.01
N PRO A 46 -62.02 -51.12 -57.05
CA PRO A 46 -62.88 -49.95 -56.73
C PRO A 46 -63.84 -50.30 -55.54
N VAL A 47 -65.06 -49.76 -55.26
CA VAL A 47 -66.05 -48.87 -55.93
C VAL A 47 -66.79 -48.04 -54.84
N GLY A 48 -67.39 -46.88 -55.19
CA GLY A 48 -68.49 -46.26 -54.41
C GLY A 48 -68.51 -44.72 -54.38
N ARG A 49 -69.63 -44.08 -54.78
CA ARG A 49 -69.83 -42.61 -54.82
C ARG A 49 -71.31 -42.26 -55.12
N PRO A 50 -71.90 -41.10 -54.70
CA PRO A 50 -71.57 -40.11 -53.66
C PRO A 50 -72.65 -40.11 -52.52
N PRO A 51 -72.71 -39.10 -51.61
CA PRO A 51 -73.31 -37.79 -51.90
C PRO A 51 -72.37 -36.58 -51.65
N ALA A 52 -72.82 -35.37 -52.01
CA ALA A 52 -71.98 -34.17 -52.02
C ALA A 52 -71.76 -33.55 -50.62
N ARG A 53 -70.48 -33.37 -50.23
CA ARG A 53 -70.09 -32.68 -48.99
C ARG A 53 -69.81 -31.20 -49.28
N LYS A 54 -70.52 -30.28 -48.61
CA LYS A 54 -70.32 -28.83 -48.73
C LYS A 54 -68.89 -28.45 -48.29
N LYS A 55 -68.24 -27.51 -48.99
CA LYS A 55 -66.92 -27.00 -48.62
C LYS A 55 -67.00 -26.34 -47.23
N PRO A 56 -66.13 -26.68 -46.26
CA PRO A 56 -66.01 -25.89 -45.04
C PRO A 56 -65.48 -24.49 -45.42
N LYS A 57 -66.09 -23.44 -44.87
CA LYS A 57 -65.47 -22.10 -44.92
C LYS A 57 -64.22 -22.15 -44.04
N SER A 58 -63.08 -21.70 -44.57
CA SER A 58 -61.86 -21.54 -43.78
C SER A 58 -62.12 -20.53 -42.67
N ILE A 59 -62.14 -20.99 -41.42
CA ILE A 59 -62.06 -20.09 -40.27
C ILE A 59 -60.66 -19.48 -40.32
N VAL A 60 -60.57 -18.24 -40.80
CA VAL A 60 -59.34 -17.45 -40.70
C VAL A 60 -59.12 -17.26 -39.22
N ASN A 61 -58.11 -17.94 -38.67
CA ASN A 61 -57.70 -17.76 -37.29
C ASN A 61 -57.01 -16.39 -37.16
N GLN A 62 -57.83 -15.33 -37.10
CA GLN A 62 -57.39 -13.95 -36.98
C GLN A 62 -56.62 -13.82 -35.67
N LYS A 63 -55.30 -13.87 -35.77
CA LYS A 63 -54.35 -13.94 -34.67
C LYS A 63 -54.42 -12.65 -33.87
N GLN A 64 -55.34 -12.59 -32.91
CA GLN A 64 -55.57 -11.44 -32.04
C GLN A 64 -54.25 -11.07 -31.36
N THR A 65 -53.63 -9.98 -31.79
CA THR A 65 -52.48 -9.42 -31.10
C THR A 65 -52.96 -8.90 -29.75
N PRO A 66 -52.42 -9.38 -28.62
CA PRO A 66 -52.86 -8.95 -27.30
C PRO A 66 -52.31 -7.56 -27.02
N TRP A 67 -52.92 -6.54 -27.61
CA TRP A 67 -52.49 -5.14 -27.54
C TRP A 67 -52.32 -4.66 -26.09
N GLY A 68 -53.12 -5.18 -25.14
CA GLY A 68 -52.93 -4.94 -23.71
C GLY A 68 -51.58 -5.44 -23.16
N LEU A 69 -51.12 -6.63 -23.55
CA LEU A 69 -49.79 -7.15 -23.17
C LEU A 69 -48.65 -6.40 -23.87
N ILE A 70 -48.86 -5.99 -25.12
CA ILE A 70 -47.87 -5.19 -25.86
C ILE A 70 -47.71 -3.81 -25.19
N ALA A 71 -48.84 -3.16 -24.83
CA ALA A 71 -48.86 -1.86 -24.17
C ALA A 71 -48.25 -1.90 -22.76
N THR A 72 -48.57 -2.91 -21.93
CA THR A 72 -47.96 -3.04 -20.60
C THR A 72 -46.47 -3.36 -20.68
N THR A 73 -46.04 -4.22 -21.62
CA THR A 73 -44.61 -4.51 -21.83
C THR A 73 -43.86 -3.25 -22.27
N ALA A 74 -44.42 -2.47 -23.20
CA ALA A 74 -43.85 -1.19 -23.62
C ALA A 74 -43.76 -0.19 -22.45
N ALA A 75 -44.81 -0.07 -21.63
CA ALA A 75 -44.81 0.80 -20.46
C ALA A 75 -43.74 0.40 -19.43
N VAL A 76 -43.56 -0.90 -19.16
CA VAL A 76 -42.50 -1.42 -18.27
C VAL A 76 -41.11 -1.14 -18.84
N VAL A 77 -40.89 -1.30 -20.14
CA VAL A 77 -39.60 -0.97 -20.78
C VAL A 77 -39.30 0.53 -20.72
N VAL A 78 -40.30 1.39 -20.98
CA VAL A 78 -40.14 2.85 -20.84
C VAL A 78 -39.88 3.26 -19.39
N PHE A 79 -40.57 2.65 -18.42
CA PHE A 79 -40.32 2.90 -16.99
C PHE A 79 -38.93 2.43 -16.56
N ALA A 80 -38.49 1.24 -16.98
CA ALA A 80 -37.15 0.75 -16.71
C ALA A 80 -36.06 1.65 -17.33
N ALA A 81 -36.27 2.10 -18.57
CA ALA A 81 -35.37 3.07 -19.23
C ALA A 81 -35.34 4.41 -18.48
N ALA A 82 -36.50 4.93 -18.04
CA ALA A 82 -36.57 6.15 -17.25
C ALA A 82 -35.85 6.01 -15.89
N VAL A 83 -36.02 4.89 -15.19
CA VAL A 83 -35.29 4.58 -13.96
C VAL A 83 -33.78 4.48 -14.21
N ILE A 84 -33.34 3.84 -15.31
CA ILE A 84 -31.93 3.78 -15.69
C ILE A 84 -31.38 5.19 -15.98
N ILE A 85 -32.12 6.03 -16.71
CA ILE A 85 -31.74 7.43 -17.00
C ILE A 85 -31.63 8.24 -15.71
N VAL A 86 -32.61 8.14 -14.81
CA VAL A 86 -32.56 8.81 -13.49
C VAL A 86 -31.39 8.30 -12.66
N VAL A 87 -31.11 7.00 -12.66
CA VAL A 87 -29.96 6.41 -11.93
C VAL A 87 -28.62 6.83 -12.55
N ILE A 88 -28.53 7.06 -13.86
CA ILE A 88 -27.34 7.62 -14.51
C ILE A 88 -27.19 9.12 -14.20
N ALA A 89 -28.29 9.87 -14.17
CA ALA A 89 -28.29 11.32 -13.93
C ALA A 89 -28.18 11.74 -12.44
N THR A 90 -28.51 10.83 -11.50
CA THR A 90 -28.41 11.06 -10.05
C THR A 90 -27.22 10.36 -9.40
N ARG A 91 -26.53 9.47 -10.11
CA ARG A 91 -25.14 9.14 -9.77
C ARG A 91 -24.28 10.38 -10.01
N PRO A 92 -23.33 10.72 -9.11
CA PRO A 92 -22.22 11.56 -9.53
C PRO A 92 -21.50 10.88 -10.69
N SER A 93 -21.08 11.66 -11.68
CA SER A 93 -20.24 11.14 -12.75
C SER A 93 -18.87 10.78 -12.18
N ASP A 94 -18.69 9.51 -11.81
CA ASP A 94 -17.37 8.90 -11.57
C ASP A 94 -16.60 8.81 -12.90
N SER A 95 -16.22 9.97 -13.42
CA SER A 95 -15.28 10.14 -14.52
C SER A 95 -13.98 9.43 -14.14
N GLY A 96 -13.48 8.58 -15.05
CA GLY A 96 -12.37 7.66 -14.77
C GLY A 96 -11.14 8.34 -14.17
N SER A 97 -10.42 7.59 -13.33
CA SER A 97 -9.34 8.06 -12.46
C SER A 97 -8.11 8.59 -13.20
N GLY A 98 -8.20 9.80 -13.74
CA GLY A 98 -7.06 10.69 -13.93
C GLY A 98 -6.55 11.17 -12.57
N ASP A 99 -5.24 11.36 -12.43
CA ASP A 99 -4.57 11.60 -11.15
C ASP A 99 -4.70 13.07 -10.68
N THR A 100 -5.93 13.53 -10.45
CA THR A 100 -6.26 14.91 -10.05
C THR A 100 -5.82 15.26 -8.62
N ASP A 101 -5.49 14.25 -7.80
CA ASP A 101 -4.91 14.41 -6.47
C ASP A 101 -3.44 14.88 -6.49
N THR A 102 -2.76 14.72 -7.64
CA THR A 102 -1.34 15.03 -7.79
C THR A 102 -1.14 16.51 -8.17
N ALA A 103 -0.86 17.34 -7.16
CA ALA A 103 -0.49 18.75 -7.34
C ALA A 103 1.03 18.93 -7.26
N SER A 104 1.56 20.00 -7.86
CA SER A 104 2.94 20.43 -7.63
C SER A 104 2.95 21.77 -6.90
N LYS A 105 3.47 21.79 -5.66
CA LYS A 105 3.53 22.99 -4.81
C LYS A 105 4.98 23.30 -4.46
N GLY A 106 5.47 24.46 -4.87
CA GLY A 106 6.88 24.84 -4.68
C GLY A 106 7.86 23.91 -5.42
N GLY A 107 7.46 23.37 -6.57
CA GLY A 107 8.25 22.40 -7.36
C GLY A 107 8.24 20.97 -6.82
N GLN A 108 7.49 20.68 -5.75
CA GLN A 108 7.41 19.36 -5.12
C GLN A 108 6.08 18.69 -5.46
N THR A 109 6.15 17.46 -5.98
CA THR A 109 4.97 16.62 -6.26
C THR A 109 4.33 16.17 -4.95
N VAL A 110 3.11 16.62 -4.70
CA VAL A 110 2.29 16.22 -3.56
C VAL A 110 1.05 15.45 -4.04
N LYS A 111 0.65 14.44 -3.29
CA LYS A 111 -0.54 13.61 -3.53
C LYS A 111 -1.21 13.31 -2.19
N SER A 112 -2.46 13.73 -2.02
CA SER A 112 -3.17 13.68 -0.72
C SER A 112 -3.32 12.26 -0.16
N SER A 113 -3.52 11.30 -1.06
CA SER A 113 -3.67 9.86 -0.79
C SER A 113 -2.35 9.13 -0.49
N ASP A 114 -1.19 9.77 -0.70
CA ASP A 114 0.14 9.20 -0.47
C ASP A 114 0.72 9.70 0.87
N PRO A 115 1.00 8.82 1.84
CA PRO A 115 1.52 9.23 3.16
C PRO A 115 2.90 9.92 3.10
N TYR A 116 3.71 9.62 2.08
CA TYR A 116 5.06 10.15 1.88
C TYR A 116 5.08 11.44 1.04
N ARG A 117 4.00 11.71 0.29
CA ARG A 117 3.85 12.89 -0.58
C ARG A 117 2.72 13.84 -0.15
N ARG A 118 2.38 13.90 1.13
CA ARG A 118 1.36 14.85 1.62
C ARG A 118 1.78 16.32 1.41
N ALA A 119 0.81 17.24 1.45
CA ALA A 119 1.09 18.67 1.42
C ALA A 119 1.60 19.20 2.76
N GLU A 120 2.27 20.36 2.74
CA GLU A 120 2.72 21.05 3.96
C GLU A 120 1.54 21.39 4.90
N LEU A 121 1.66 20.99 6.17
CA LEU A 121 0.67 21.26 7.20
C LEU A 121 0.65 22.76 7.55
N PRO A 122 -0.48 23.49 7.40
CA PRO A 122 -0.52 24.93 7.64
C PRO A 122 -0.11 25.35 9.06
N ALA A 123 -0.39 24.51 10.07
CA ALA A 123 0.02 24.74 11.44
C ALA A 123 1.54 24.64 11.67
N ALA A 124 2.27 23.96 10.78
CA ALA A 124 3.74 23.88 10.78
C ALA A 124 4.35 25.02 9.95
N ALA A 125 3.76 25.34 8.80
CA ALA A 125 4.16 26.49 7.97
C ALA A 125 4.08 27.83 8.74
N ALA A 126 3.12 27.96 9.66
CA ALA A 126 2.99 29.11 10.56
C ALA A 126 4.15 29.27 11.58
N ILE A 127 5.02 28.25 11.75
CA ILE A 127 6.16 28.30 12.67
C ILE A 127 7.35 28.92 11.93
N LYS A 128 7.59 30.22 12.14
CA LYS A 128 8.68 30.97 11.49
C LYS A 128 10.02 30.21 11.55
N GLY A 129 10.56 29.86 10.39
CA GLY A 129 11.84 29.16 10.26
C GLY A 129 11.76 27.62 10.27
N VAL A 130 10.55 27.05 10.20
CA VAL A 130 10.38 25.67 9.70
C VAL A 130 10.68 25.63 8.21
N VAL A 131 11.30 24.54 7.76
CA VAL A 131 11.50 24.17 6.37
C VAL A 131 10.78 22.85 6.12
N TYR A 132 9.92 22.81 5.11
CA TYR A 132 9.24 21.59 4.68
C TYR A 132 9.79 21.05 3.35
N ARG A 133 9.96 19.73 3.27
CA ARG A 133 10.24 18.98 2.04
C ARG A 133 9.40 17.72 1.98
N VAL A 134 8.92 17.38 0.78
CA VAL A 134 8.35 16.07 0.48
C VAL A 134 9.47 15.03 0.58
N GLN A 135 9.25 14.02 1.42
CA GLN A 135 10.19 12.91 1.61
C GLN A 135 9.51 11.64 1.08
N ALA A 136 9.55 11.52 -0.25
CA ALA A 136 8.87 10.50 -1.03
C ALA A 136 9.57 9.13 -1.03
N GLU A 137 10.89 9.14 -0.84
CA GLU A 137 11.73 7.96 -0.72
C GLU A 137 11.74 7.50 0.74
N HIS A 138 11.56 6.19 0.93
CA HIS A 138 11.35 5.54 2.23
C HIS A 138 11.85 4.08 2.22
N THR A 139 12.61 3.68 1.20
CA THR A 139 13.08 2.28 1.08
C THR A 139 14.07 1.93 2.20
N HIS A 140 13.79 0.87 2.94
CA HIS A 140 14.75 0.25 3.86
C HIS A 140 16.05 -0.13 3.14
N THR A 141 17.19 0.19 3.75
CA THR A 141 18.53 -0.13 3.22
C THR A 141 19.51 -0.44 4.34
N ASP A 142 20.44 -1.35 4.05
CA ASP A 142 21.65 -1.55 4.85
C ASP A 142 22.68 -0.45 4.54
N GLY A 143 23.62 -0.24 5.46
CA GLY A 143 24.72 0.72 5.31
C GLY A 143 24.29 2.20 5.34
N THR A 144 25.25 3.08 5.05
CA THR A 144 25.10 4.55 5.16
C THR A 144 24.38 5.18 3.96
N VAL A 145 23.51 6.15 4.22
CA VAL A 145 22.75 6.89 3.21
C VAL A 145 23.26 8.33 3.08
N LYS A 146 23.37 8.82 1.84
CA LYS A 146 23.61 10.24 1.57
C LYS A 146 22.27 10.97 1.53
N TYR A 147 22.10 11.97 2.41
CA TYR A 147 20.90 12.80 2.50
C TYR A 147 21.12 14.22 1.99
N ASP A 148 20.07 14.83 1.42
CA ASP A 148 20.08 16.23 0.95
C ASP A 148 19.83 17.26 2.07
N THR A 149 19.59 16.80 3.31
CA THR A 149 19.39 17.66 4.49
C THR A 149 20.25 17.17 5.64
N THR A 150 20.78 18.11 6.43
CA THR A 150 21.53 17.81 7.66
C THR A 150 20.96 18.64 8.83
N PRO A 151 20.54 18.00 9.93
CA PRO A 151 20.22 16.57 10.06
C PRO A 151 19.06 16.17 9.11
N PRO A 152 19.00 14.90 8.65
CA PRO A 152 17.99 14.46 7.70
C PRO A 152 16.56 14.45 8.27
N THR A 153 15.57 14.58 7.40
CA THR A 153 14.13 14.60 7.75
C THR A 153 13.31 13.48 7.10
N GLY A 154 13.95 12.52 6.46
CA GLY A 154 13.29 11.49 5.64
C GLY A 154 14.25 10.96 4.57
N GLY A 155 13.76 10.05 3.72
CA GLY A 155 14.56 9.34 2.73
C GLY A 155 14.76 7.86 3.06
N LYS A 156 15.64 7.19 2.33
CA LYS A 156 16.08 5.82 2.65
C LYS A 156 16.66 5.76 4.05
N HIS A 157 16.46 4.65 4.75
CA HIS A 157 16.81 4.53 6.16
C HIS A 157 16.97 3.05 6.53
N ASN A 158 17.44 2.76 7.75
CA ASN A 158 17.78 1.40 8.17
C ASN A 158 16.56 0.70 8.78
N GLN A 159 16.41 -0.61 8.57
CA GLN A 159 15.24 -1.37 9.05
C GLN A 159 15.06 -1.38 10.58
N TYR A 160 16.10 -1.04 11.36
CA TYR A 160 16.01 -0.85 12.80
C TYR A 160 15.83 0.64 13.13
N TRP A 161 14.69 1.03 13.71
CA TRP A 161 14.47 2.40 14.17
C TRP A 161 15.17 2.67 15.49
N ALA A 162 15.62 3.91 15.69
CA ALA A 162 16.11 4.36 16.98
C ALA A 162 14.96 4.51 17.99
N ASP A 163 15.21 4.23 19.28
CA ASP A 163 14.21 4.42 20.34
C ASP A 163 13.90 5.90 20.57
N CYS A 164 12.61 6.21 20.63
CA CYS A 164 12.07 7.53 20.95
C CYS A 164 11.03 7.51 22.06
N SER A 165 11.19 6.61 23.05
CA SER A 165 10.36 6.58 24.27
C SER A 165 10.72 7.71 25.27
N GLY A 166 11.14 8.88 24.76
CA GLY A 166 11.73 9.96 25.54
C GLY A 166 13.22 9.81 25.83
N THR A 167 13.97 9.21 24.90
CA THR A 167 15.38 8.82 25.10
C THR A 167 16.36 9.94 24.78
N VAL A 168 17.33 10.11 25.67
CA VAL A 168 18.43 11.09 25.54
C VAL A 168 19.74 10.34 25.36
N TYR A 169 20.16 10.19 24.11
CA TYR A 169 21.43 9.58 23.73
C TYR A 169 22.61 10.48 24.14
N SER A 170 23.60 9.89 24.80
CA SER A 170 24.84 10.57 25.21
C SER A 170 25.84 10.76 24.06
N LYS A 171 25.67 10.01 22.97
CA LYS A 171 26.47 10.03 21.74
C LYS A 171 25.56 10.27 20.53
N ALA A 172 26.18 10.63 19.40
CA ALA A 172 25.47 10.75 18.14
C ALA A 172 25.19 9.35 17.55
N ILE A 173 23.92 9.09 17.24
CA ILE A 173 23.44 7.88 16.57
C ILE A 173 23.58 7.99 15.05
N ALA A 174 23.47 6.87 14.32
CA ALA A 174 23.46 6.90 12.87
C ALA A 174 22.18 7.58 12.32
N ASN A 175 22.32 8.25 11.17
CA ASN A 175 21.21 8.97 10.53
C ASN A 175 20.07 8.01 10.14
N GLU A 176 20.43 6.82 9.71
CA GLU A 176 19.56 5.85 9.08
C GLU A 176 18.62 5.21 10.10
N ASN A 177 19.07 4.97 11.33
CA ASN A 177 18.19 4.55 12.43
C ASN A 177 17.33 5.73 12.93
N ALA A 178 17.88 6.95 12.90
CA ALA A 178 17.20 8.15 13.35
C ALA A 178 16.10 8.63 12.39
N VAL A 179 16.24 8.42 11.09
CA VAL A 179 15.21 8.75 10.08
C VAL A 179 14.01 7.83 10.18
N HIS A 180 14.22 6.52 10.38
CA HIS A 180 13.12 5.56 10.53
C HIS A 180 12.18 5.93 11.70
N MET A 181 12.72 6.39 12.85
CA MET A 181 11.84 6.85 13.94
C MET A 181 11.03 8.11 13.60
N LEU A 182 11.48 8.97 12.66
CA LEU A 182 10.68 10.10 12.17
C LEU A 182 9.47 9.62 11.35
N GLU A 183 9.60 8.50 10.65
CA GLU A 183 8.53 7.84 9.89
C GLU A 183 7.43 7.31 10.81
N HIS A 184 7.83 6.77 11.96
CA HIS A 184 6.98 6.48 13.14
C HIS A 184 6.52 7.74 13.90
N GLY A 185 6.73 8.92 13.34
CA GLY A 185 6.19 10.19 13.84
C GLY A 185 6.91 10.75 15.06
N ALA A 186 8.14 10.30 15.34
CA ALA A 186 8.95 10.89 16.38
C ALA A 186 9.42 12.31 16.01
N ILE A 187 9.79 13.06 17.05
CA ILE A 187 10.64 14.25 16.92
C ILE A 187 12.06 13.86 17.32
N TRP A 188 13.02 14.02 16.40
CA TRP A 188 14.45 14.00 16.75
C TRP A 188 14.87 15.41 17.15
N VAL A 189 15.51 15.53 18.31
CA VAL A 189 16.05 16.78 18.85
C VAL A 189 17.57 16.69 18.83
N THR A 190 18.17 17.34 17.84
CA THR A 190 19.62 17.33 17.61
C THR A 190 20.26 18.60 18.16
N TYR A 191 21.46 18.48 18.75
CA TYR A 191 22.18 19.64 19.28
C TYR A 191 23.67 19.64 18.94
N ASN A 192 24.23 20.83 18.79
CA ASN A 192 25.66 21.03 18.67
C ASN A 192 26.27 20.95 20.08
N ALA A 193 27.07 19.90 20.32
CA ALA A 193 27.62 19.61 21.64
C ALA A 193 28.57 20.69 22.18
N ASP A 194 29.18 21.50 21.31
CA ASP A 194 30.08 22.58 21.71
C ASP A 194 29.32 23.83 22.19
N LYS A 195 28.18 24.12 21.55
CA LYS A 195 27.32 25.29 21.82
C LYS A 195 26.30 25.03 22.94
N VAL A 196 25.73 23.82 23.04
CA VAL A 196 24.61 23.51 23.95
C VAL A 196 25.11 22.72 25.17
N LYS A 197 25.42 23.46 26.23
CA LYS A 197 25.97 22.96 27.51
C LYS A 197 25.16 23.50 28.70
N GLY A 198 25.40 22.95 29.90
CA GLY A 198 24.83 23.45 31.16
C GLY A 198 23.30 23.61 31.13
N ALA A 199 22.81 24.77 31.57
CA ALA A 199 21.38 25.08 31.65
C ALA A 199 20.62 24.90 30.32
N GLN A 200 21.25 25.19 29.16
CA GLN A 200 20.61 24.94 27.86
C GLN A 200 20.41 23.44 27.60
N LEU A 201 21.42 22.62 27.93
CA LEU A 201 21.34 21.17 27.77
C LEU A 201 20.28 20.57 28.71
N THR A 202 20.22 21.02 29.98
CA THR A 202 19.18 20.62 30.93
C THR A 202 17.78 21.02 30.45
N LYS A 203 17.62 22.26 29.95
CA LYS A 203 16.35 22.72 29.39
C LYS A 203 15.93 21.91 28.16
N LEU A 204 16.86 21.58 27.26
CA LEU A 204 16.56 20.78 26.08
C LEU A 204 16.15 19.34 26.45
N LYS A 205 16.85 18.70 27.40
CA LYS A 205 16.47 17.39 27.94
C LYS A 205 15.07 17.39 28.58
N SER A 206 14.63 18.50 29.17
CA SER A 206 13.29 18.61 29.77
C SER A 206 12.12 18.54 28.77
N TYR A 207 12.37 18.71 27.47
CA TYR A 207 11.36 18.47 26.42
C TYR A 207 11.28 17.00 26.00
N VAL A 208 12.22 16.15 26.43
CA VAL A 208 12.46 14.82 25.84
C VAL A 208 12.32 13.71 26.89
N SER A 209 12.93 13.88 28.07
CA SER A 209 13.08 12.82 29.07
C SER A 209 11.74 12.20 29.49
N GLY A 210 11.51 10.95 29.08
CA GLY A 210 10.26 10.21 29.38
C GLY A 210 9.03 10.64 28.55
N VAL A 211 9.20 11.49 27.53
CA VAL A 211 8.13 11.91 26.62
C VAL A 211 8.13 11.03 25.37
N ASP A 212 7.16 10.12 25.24
CA ASP A 212 6.99 9.27 24.05
C ASP A 212 6.95 10.08 22.74
N ARG A 213 7.44 9.48 21.66
CA ARG A 213 7.63 10.09 20.32
C ARG A 213 8.67 11.21 20.30
N ILE A 214 9.63 11.22 21.22
CA ILE A 214 10.76 12.16 21.21
C ILE A 214 12.07 11.44 21.53
N ALA A 215 13.10 11.74 20.75
CA ALA A 215 14.48 11.31 20.98
C ALA A 215 15.42 12.52 20.90
N MET A 216 16.57 12.45 21.57
CA MET A 216 17.57 13.52 21.56
C MET A 216 18.99 12.97 21.48
N SER A 217 19.83 13.55 20.63
CA SER A 217 21.26 13.24 20.54
C SER A 217 22.10 14.48 20.21
N PRO A 218 23.40 14.51 20.54
CA PRO A 218 24.31 15.42 19.87
C PRO A 218 24.37 15.07 18.36
N TYR A 219 24.74 16.04 17.52
CA TYR A 219 24.92 15.86 16.08
C TYR A 219 26.24 16.48 15.59
N PRO A 220 27.19 15.71 15.04
CA PRO A 220 28.47 16.23 14.55
C PRO A 220 28.28 17.23 13.40
N GLY A 221 29.04 18.34 13.43
CA GLY A 221 28.98 19.35 12.37
C GLY A 221 27.69 20.18 12.31
N LEU A 222 26.81 20.13 13.33
CA LEU A 222 25.58 20.92 13.32
C LEU A 222 25.85 22.43 13.28
N ASP A 223 25.32 23.08 12.26
CA ASP A 223 25.45 24.50 11.95
C ASP A 223 24.74 25.40 12.97
N SER A 224 23.52 25.05 13.36
CA SER A 224 22.77 25.72 14.43
C SER A 224 23.29 25.34 15.84
N ALA A 225 22.63 25.85 16.88
CA ALA A 225 22.82 25.32 18.24
C ALA A 225 21.96 24.06 18.44
N ILE A 226 20.71 24.11 17.98
CA ILE A 226 19.70 23.06 18.08
C ILE A 226 18.98 22.94 16.74
N SER A 227 18.62 21.72 16.36
CA SER A 227 17.66 21.47 15.29
C SER A 227 16.62 20.43 15.74
N LEU A 228 15.43 20.51 15.19
CA LEU A 228 14.37 19.52 15.38
C LEU A 228 13.97 18.96 14.02
N GLN A 229 13.75 17.65 13.97
CA GLN A 229 13.34 16.93 12.77
C GLN A 229 12.03 16.16 13.04
N ALA A 230 11.15 16.13 12.03
CA ALA A 230 10.01 15.22 11.87
C ALA A 230 9.95 14.83 10.39
N TRP A 231 9.13 13.84 10.00
CA TRP A 231 9.09 13.41 8.58
C TRP A 231 8.73 14.57 7.63
N GLY A 232 9.70 14.98 6.81
CA GLY A 232 9.62 16.12 5.90
C GLY A 232 9.88 17.50 6.52
N TYR A 233 9.92 17.67 7.84
CA TYR A 233 10.02 18.99 8.50
C TYR A 233 11.33 19.16 9.28
N GLN A 234 12.00 20.30 9.08
CA GLN A 234 13.13 20.73 9.90
C GLN A 234 12.85 22.09 10.55
N LEU A 235 13.29 22.28 11.80
CA LEU A 235 13.43 23.58 12.45
C LEU A 235 14.87 23.75 12.94
N LYS A 236 15.44 24.95 12.83
CA LYS A 236 16.75 25.31 13.42
C LYS A 236 16.60 26.52 14.35
N VAL A 237 17.15 26.41 15.56
CA VAL A 237 17.10 27.47 16.59
C VAL A 237 18.45 27.66 17.28
N SER A 238 18.62 28.82 17.94
CA SER A 238 19.85 29.22 18.63
C SER A 238 19.82 29.00 20.14
N SER A 239 18.66 28.71 20.74
CA SER A 239 18.49 28.60 22.19
C SER A 239 17.48 27.52 22.59
N ALA A 240 17.76 26.79 23.68
CA ALA A 240 16.85 25.81 24.27
C ALA A 240 15.58 26.42 24.90
N SER A 241 15.52 27.75 25.02
CA SER A 241 14.34 28.50 25.49
C SER A 241 13.48 29.05 24.35
N ASP A 242 13.78 28.75 23.09
CA ASP A 242 13.00 29.23 21.94
C ASP A 242 11.59 28.60 21.94
N PRO A 243 10.50 29.41 21.98
CA PRO A 243 9.14 28.88 22.07
C PRO A 243 8.72 28.05 20.85
N ARG A 244 9.43 28.18 19.71
CA ARG A 244 9.20 27.36 18.51
C ARG A 244 9.51 25.89 18.76
N ILE A 245 10.38 25.54 19.72
CA ILE A 245 10.65 24.14 20.13
C ILE A 245 9.34 23.48 20.58
N ALA A 246 8.66 24.07 21.56
CA ALA A 246 7.39 23.56 22.08
C ALA A 246 6.28 23.56 21.02
N LYS A 247 6.27 24.55 20.13
CA LYS A 247 5.27 24.63 19.05
C LYS A 247 5.50 23.57 17.97
N PHE A 248 6.75 23.30 17.58
CA PHE A 248 7.12 22.26 16.61
C PHE A 248 6.71 20.87 17.13
N ILE A 249 7.09 20.56 18.37
CA ILE A 249 6.72 19.32 19.05
C ILE A 249 5.19 19.17 19.12
N SER A 250 4.45 20.19 19.54
CA SER A 250 2.97 20.11 19.67
C SER A 250 2.21 20.04 18.34
N VAL A 251 2.84 20.39 17.21
CA VAL A 251 2.21 20.35 15.88
C VAL A 251 2.54 19.07 15.10
N LEU A 252 3.75 18.53 15.24
CA LEU A 252 4.24 17.45 14.36
C LEU A 252 4.41 16.09 15.04
N LYS A 253 4.52 16.03 16.38
CA LYS A 253 4.78 14.78 17.10
C LYS A 253 3.60 13.83 16.97
N ASN A 254 3.81 12.69 16.30
CA ASN A 254 2.80 11.68 15.99
C ASN A 254 1.48 12.31 15.51
N ASN A 255 1.56 13.12 14.45
CA ASN A 255 0.40 13.75 13.83
C ASN A 255 -0.01 12.97 12.57
N LYS A 256 -1.24 12.44 12.55
CA LYS A 256 -1.80 11.62 11.46
C LYS A 256 -1.70 12.28 10.07
N SER A 257 -1.64 13.61 9.99
CA SER A 257 -1.52 14.35 8.73
C SER A 257 -0.08 14.51 8.22
N THR A 258 0.95 14.19 9.02
CA THR A 258 2.37 14.35 8.65
C THR A 258 3.23 13.12 8.90
N THR A 259 2.83 12.24 9.81
CA THR A 259 3.47 10.94 10.06
C THR A 259 3.04 9.92 8.99
N PRO A 260 3.97 9.27 8.25
CA PRO A 260 3.62 8.22 7.32
C PRO A 260 3.05 6.97 8.02
N GLU A 261 3.84 6.33 8.88
CA GLU A 261 3.47 5.11 9.63
C GLU A 261 2.74 5.46 10.94
N TYR A 262 1.65 6.22 10.83
CA TYR A 262 0.92 6.74 12.00
C TYR A 262 0.36 5.61 12.86
N GLY A 263 0.79 5.57 14.13
CA GLY A 263 0.31 4.63 15.15
C GLY A 263 1.18 3.39 15.37
N VAL A 264 2.15 3.11 14.49
CA VAL A 264 3.17 2.06 14.71
C VAL A 264 4.06 2.45 15.92
N SER A 265 4.70 1.49 16.61
CA SER A 265 5.53 1.79 17.79
C SER A 265 6.85 2.48 17.41
N CYS A 266 7.30 3.41 18.24
CA CYS A 266 8.63 4.04 18.12
C CYS A 266 9.58 3.66 19.29
N SER A 267 9.11 2.82 20.22
CA SER A 267 9.96 2.23 21.26
C SER A 267 10.83 1.12 20.66
N ASN A 268 12.11 1.06 21.05
CA ASN A 268 13.05 -0.01 20.67
C ASN A 268 14.03 -0.29 21.82
N PRO A 269 13.68 -1.20 22.76
CA PRO A 269 14.54 -1.54 23.89
C PRO A 269 15.95 -2.00 23.50
N ASP A 270 16.08 -2.76 22.40
CA ASP A 270 17.35 -3.34 21.98
C ASP A 270 18.30 -2.25 21.43
N PHE A 271 17.79 -1.34 20.59
CA PHE A 271 18.54 -0.16 20.16
C PHE A 271 18.84 0.80 21.33
N LYS A 272 17.96 0.86 22.34
CA LYS A 272 18.17 1.69 23.53
C LYS A 272 19.29 1.17 24.42
N GLU A 273 19.44 -0.16 24.52
CA GLU A 273 20.58 -0.80 25.19
C GLU A 273 21.88 -0.63 24.36
N LYS A 274 21.79 -0.82 23.03
CA LYS A 274 22.92 -0.78 22.10
C LYS A 274 22.70 0.22 20.95
N PRO A 275 22.78 1.54 21.20
CA PRO A 275 22.55 2.53 20.15
C PRO A 275 23.63 2.46 19.06
N SER A 276 23.22 2.64 17.81
CA SER A 276 24.17 2.80 16.69
C SER A 276 25.04 4.05 16.88
N THR A 277 26.12 4.16 16.11
CA THR A 277 27.03 5.31 16.18
C THR A 277 27.02 6.09 14.87
N PHE A 278 27.25 7.39 14.93
CA PHE A 278 27.20 8.27 13.75
C PHE A 278 28.12 7.78 12.62
N GLY A 279 27.54 7.47 11.46
CA GLY A 279 28.24 6.87 10.31
C GLY A 279 28.27 5.34 10.29
N HIS A 280 27.74 4.67 11.31
CA HIS A 280 27.69 3.22 11.47
C HIS A 280 26.29 2.79 11.95
N PRO A 281 25.30 2.69 11.03
CA PRO A 281 23.95 2.22 11.36
C PRO A 281 23.95 0.73 11.75
N THR A 282 22.91 0.29 12.45
CA THR A 282 22.76 -1.09 12.94
C THR A 282 22.73 -2.10 11.78
N ASP A 283 23.65 -3.07 11.79
CA ASP A 283 23.67 -4.19 10.83
C ASP A 283 22.66 -5.28 11.22
N PRO A 284 22.08 -6.03 10.25
CA PRO A 284 21.16 -7.13 10.55
C PRO A 284 21.76 -8.37 11.24
N LEU A 285 23.06 -8.33 11.59
CA LEU A 285 23.86 -9.50 12.00
C LEU A 285 24.70 -9.24 13.26
N SER A 286 24.48 -8.12 13.97
CA SER A 286 25.28 -7.67 15.13
C SER A 286 24.64 -7.92 16.49
#